data_AF-A0A7J5UWE6-F1
#
_entry.id   AF-A0A7J5UWE6-F1
#
_cell.length_a   1.000
_cell.length_b   1.000
_cell.length_c   1.000
_cell.angle_alpha   90.00
_cell.angle_beta   90.00
_cell.angle_gamma   90.00
#
_symmetry.space_group_name_H-M   'P 1'
#
loop_
_entity.id
_entity.type
_entity.pdbx_description
1 polymer ?
#
loop_
_entity_poly.entity_id
_entity_poly.type
_entity_poly.pdbx_seq_one_letter_code
_entity_poly.pdbx_strand_id
1 'polypeptide(L)'
;MKEVIILIPDFESEQNIEIDVRINGRTKNLQYRVELLDWEGNNLPSERKVQVLKHKIDAYDKDWELVEIGPPGEKNISLMFRKRSIE
;
A
#
# COMPACT_ATOMS: atom_id res chain seq x y z
N MET A 1 22.95 1.38 -5.95
CA MET A 1 21.75 2.21 -5.75
C MET A 1 22.00 3.09 -4.53
N LYS A 2 21.51 4.34 -4.49
CA LYS A 2 21.57 5.17 -3.27
C LYS A 2 20.16 5.22 -2.70
N GLU A 3 19.96 4.65 -1.52
CA GLU A 3 18.64 4.45 -0.92
C GLU A 3 18.59 5.10 0.47
N VAL A 4 17.41 5.63 0.82
CA VAL A 4 17.08 6.06 2.18
C VAL A 4 15.93 5.16 2.62
N ILE A 5 16.17 4.34 3.63
CA ILE A 5 15.17 3.41 4.16
C ILE A 5 14.54 4.04 5.40
N ILE A 6 13.22 4.16 5.39
CA ILE A 6 12.44 4.66 6.52
C ILE A 6 11.60 3.48 7.01
N LEU A 7 11.90 3.01 8.22
CA LEU A 7 11.09 2.00 8.88
C LEU A 7 9.84 2.67 9.45
N ILE A 8 8.69 2.21 9.00
CA ILE A 8 7.40 2.70 9.48
C ILE A 8 6.89 1.69 10.51
N PRO A 9 6.60 2.11 11.75
CA PRO A 9 6.06 1.22 12.78
C PRO A 9 4.69 0.65 12.40
N ASP A 10 4.46 -0.60 12.82
CA ASP A 10 3.18 -1.29 12.67
C ASP A 10 2.12 -0.70 13.62
N PHE A 11 1.39 0.30 13.16
CA PHE A 11 0.14 0.78 13.75
C PHE A 11 -1.09 0.20 13.04
N GLU A 12 -2.27 0.39 13.63
CA GLU A 12 -3.58 -0.21 13.29
C GLU A 12 -4.01 -0.16 11.80
N SER A 13 -5.20 -0.72 11.54
CA SER A 13 -5.76 -1.20 10.26
C SER A 13 -5.60 -0.34 9.00
N GLU A 14 -5.44 0.98 9.12
CA GLU A 14 -5.19 1.88 8.00
C GLU A 14 -4.17 2.94 8.38
N GLN A 15 -3.19 3.18 7.50
CA GLN A 15 -2.16 4.19 7.72
C GLN A 15 -2.00 5.09 6.51
N ASN A 16 -1.93 6.39 6.77
CA ASN A 16 -1.54 7.39 5.78
C ASN A 16 -0.17 7.94 6.18
N ILE A 17 0.80 7.87 5.26
CA ILE A 17 2.19 8.24 5.49
C ILE A 17 2.52 9.37 4.52
N GLU A 18 3.00 10.49 5.05
CA GLU A 18 3.47 11.63 4.26
C GLU A 18 4.96 11.86 4.54
N ILE A 19 5.75 11.96 3.47
CA ILE A 19 7.20 12.12 3.54
C ILE A 19 7.60 13.32 2.68
N ASP A 20 8.10 14.36 3.33
CA ASP A 20 8.74 15.49 2.67
C ASP A 20 10.26 15.29 2.60
N VAL A 21 10.76 15.09 1.39
CA VAL A 21 12.20 14.94 1.15
C VAL A 21 12.73 16.17 0.44
N ARG A 22 13.82 16.76 0.94
CA ARG A 22 14.52 17.86 0.29
C ARG A 22 15.87 17.40 -0.25
N ILE A 23 16.05 17.48 -1.57
CA ILE A 23 17.29 17.09 -2.27
C ILE A 23 17.82 18.31 -3.03
N ASN A 24 19.03 18.77 -2.68
CA ASN A 24 19.66 19.95 -3.30
C ASN A 24 18.76 21.18 -3.34
N GLY A 25 18.04 21.43 -2.25
CA GLY A 25 17.13 22.57 -2.13
C GLY A 25 15.74 22.36 -2.73
N ARG A 26 15.52 21.31 -3.54
CA ARG A 26 14.22 20.96 -4.14
C ARG A 26 13.43 20.01 -3.23
N THR A 27 12.18 20.36 -2.92
CA THR A 27 11.29 19.51 -2.12
C THR A 27 10.53 18.56 -3.04
N LYS A 28 10.44 17.29 -2.63
CA LYS A 28 9.50 16.31 -3.16
C LYS A 28 8.64 15.81 -2.00
N ASN A 29 7.33 15.96 -2.15
CA ASN A 29 6.34 15.39 -1.25
C ASN A 29 5.95 14.01 -1.80
N LEU A 30 6.05 12.98 -0.97
CA LEU A 30 5.64 11.62 -1.28
C LEU A 30 4.53 11.22 -0.31
N GLN A 31 3.44 10.71 -0.86
CA GLN A 31 2.30 10.25 -0.07
C GLN A 31 2.11 8.75 -0.30
N TYR A 32 2.10 8.00 0.79
CA TYR A 32 1.86 6.57 0.82
C TYR A 32 0.64 6.25 1.69
N ARG A 33 -0.02 5.14 1.37
CA ARG A 33 -1.10 4.59 2.17
C ARG A 33 -0.93 3.10 2.28
N VAL A 34 -1.10 2.57 3.49
CA VAL A 34 -1.17 1.14 3.75
C VAL A 34 -2.61 0.81 4.12
N GLU A 35 -3.21 -0.12 3.37
CA GLU A 35 -4.52 -0.71 3.68
C GLU A 35 -4.37 -2.19 4.03
N LEU A 36 -5.14 -2.63 5.03
CA LEU A 36 -5.34 -4.05 5.28
C LEU A 36 -6.61 -4.53 4.59
N LEU A 37 -6.47 -5.54 3.74
CA LEU A 37 -7.58 -6.25 3.14
C LEU A 37 -7.86 -7.52 3.93
N ASP A 38 -8.99 -7.55 4.65
CA ASP A 38 -9.46 -8.77 5.30
C ASP A 38 -10.02 -9.77 4.27
N TRP A 39 -9.70 -11.04 4.43
CA TRP A 39 -10.32 -12.12 3.66
C TRP A 39 -11.74 -12.33 4.17
N GLU A 40 -12.74 -12.14 3.32
CA GLU A 40 -14.13 -12.46 3.65
C GLU A 40 -14.31 -13.97 3.85
N GLY A 41 -14.10 -14.43 5.08
CA GLY A 41 -14.19 -15.84 5.48
C GLY A 41 -12.85 -16.56 5.49
N ASN A 42 -12.57 -17.23 6.61
CA ASN A 42 -11.30 -17.93 6.87
C ASN A 42 -11.00 -19.10 5.89
N ASN A 43 -11.95 -19.51 5.05
CA ASN A 43 -11.90 -20.72 4.21
C ASN A 43 -12.09 -20.48 2.70
N LEU A 44 -11.83 -19.27 2.19
CA LEU A 44 -11.84 -19.05 0.74
C LEU A 44 -10.69 -19.82 0.06
N PRO A 45 -10.96 -20.61 -1.00
CA PRO A 45 -9.91 -21.18 -1.84
C PRO A 45 -8.99 -20.09 -2.39
N SER A 46 -7.71 -20.39 -2.56
CA SER A 46 -6.68 -19.43 -2.98
C SER A 46 -7.05 -18.66 -4.27
N GLU A 47 -7.73 -19.33 -5.21
CA GLU A 47 -8.21 -18.73 -6.46
C GLU A 47 -9.20 -17.58 -6.22
N ARG A 48 -10.08 -17.71 -5.22
CA ARG A 48 -11.03 -16.65 -4.86
C ARG A 48 -10.35 -15.48 -4.16
N LYS A 49 -9.32 -15.75 -3.34
CA LYS A 49 -8.52 -14.69 -2.70
C LYS A 49 -7.86 -13.79 -3.75
N VAL A 50 -7.32 -14.38 -4.82
CA VAL A 50 -6.74 -13.62 -5.94
C VAL A 50 -7.79 -12.76 -6.65
N GLN A 51 -9.01 -13.28 -6.85
CA GLN A 51 -10.10 -12.52 -7.47
C GLN A 51 -10.54 -11.33 -6.61
N VAL A 52 -10.70 -11.52 -5.29
CA VAL A 52 -11.04 -10.44 -4.34
C VAL A 52 -9.96 -9.36 -4.35
N LEU A 53 -8.70 -9.78 -4.29
CA LEU A 53 -7.55 -8.87 -4.32
C LEU A 53 -7.52 -8.06 -5.62
N LYS A 54 -7.66 -8.73 -6.77
CA LYS A 54 -7.72 -8.07 -8.08
C LYS A 54 -8.86 -7.06 -8.13
N HIS A 55 -10.05 -7.43 -7.66
CA HIS A 55 -11.20 -6.54 -7.64
C HIS A 55 -10.95 -5.30 -6.77
N LYS A 56 -10.39 -5.47 -5.56
CA LYS A 56 -10.04 -4.37 -4.65
C LYS A 56 -9.02 -3.42 -5.29
N ILE A 57 -8.00 -3.95 -5.98
CA ILE A 57 -6.98 -3.14 -6.68
C ILE A 57 -7.60 -2.40 -7.87
N ASP A 58 -8.40 -3.08 -8.69
CA ASP A 58 -9.01 -2.50 -9.90
C ASP A 58 -10.05 -1.41 -9.54
N ALA A 59 -10.73 -1.57 -8.40
CA ALA A 59 -11.70 -0.60 -7.88
C ALA A 59 -11.06 0.54 -7.07
N TYR A 60 -9.74 0.50 -6.86
CA TYR A 60 -9.05 1.50 -6.05
C TYR A 60 -9.00 2.87 -6.74
N ASP A 61 -8.73 3.91 -5.95
CA ASP A 61 -8.58 5.28 -6.45
C ASP A 61 -7.45 5.35 -7.49
N LYS A 62 -7.76 5.88 -8.68
CA LYS A 62 -6.86 5.95 -9.84
C LYS A 62 -5.70 6.92 -9.64
N ASP A 63 -5.86 7.87 -8.72
CA ASP A 63 -4.79 8.78 -8.31
C ASP A 63 -3.72 8.08 -7.47
N TRP A 64 -3.94 6.82 -7.10
CA TRP A 64 -3.02 5.98 -6.37
C TRP A 64 -2.51 4.82 -7.22
N GLU A 65 -1.31 4.39 -6.91
CA GLU A 65 -0.60 3.30 -7.58
C GLU A 65 -0.19 2.26 -6.56
N LEU A 66 -0.56 1.00 -6.80
CA LEU A 66 -0.08 -0.11 -5.98
C LEU A 66 1.43 -0.27 -6.16
N VAL A 67 2.18 -0.20 -5.07
CA VAL A 67 3.65 -0.34 -5.05
C VAL A 67 4.11 -1.63 -4.40
N GLU A 68 3.37 -2.15 -3.42
CA GLU A 68 3.71 -3.39 -2.73
C GLU A 68 2.46 -4.14 -2.28
N ILE A 69 2.53 -5.47 -2.35
CA ILE A 69 1.60 -6.39 -1.71
C ILE A 69 2.42 -7.11 -0.63
N GLY A 70 2.07 -6.91 0.63
CA GLY A 70 2.77 -7.52 1.74
C GLY A 70 2.52 -9.02 1.84
N PRO A 71 3.23 -9.72 2.75
CA PRO A 71 3.01 -11.13 2.97
C PRO A 71 1.57 -11.39 3.44
N PRO A 72 0.94 -12.50 3.02
CA PRO A 72 -0.38 -12.85 3.50
C PRO A 72 -0.33 -13.16 5.00
N GLY A 73 -1.10 -12.42 5.80
CA GLY A 73 -1.39 -12.75 7.18
C GLY A 73 -2.45 -13.85 7.28
N GLU A 74 -2.76 -14.27 8.52
CA GLU A 74 -3.78 -15.32 8.76
C GLU A 74 -5.17 -14.90 8.24
N LYS A 75 -5.52 -13.63 8.43
CA LYS A 75 -6.86 -13.09 8.14
C LYS A 75 -6.86 -11.95 7.13
N ASN A 76 -5.71 -11.35 6.86
CA ASN A 76 -5.60 -10.18 6.00
C ASN A 76 -4.34 -10.21 5.16
N ILE A 77 -4.24 -9.24 4.25
CA ILE A 77 -3.04 -8.94 3.48
C ILE A 77 -2.90 -7.43 3.40
N SER A 78 -1.66 -6.93 3.51
CA SER A 78 -1.41 -5.50 3.38
C SER A 78 -1.16 -5.10 1.93
N LEU A 79 -1.68 -3.93 1.55
CA LEU A 79 -1.47 -3.30 0.26
C LEU A 79 -0.89 -1.91 0.49
N MET A 80 0.26 -1.63 -0.12
CA MET A 80 0.86 -0.31 -0.09
C MET A 80 0.59 0.39 -1.41
N PHE A 81 0.03 1.59 -1.30
CA PHE A 81 -0.23 2.48 -2.42
C PHE A 81 0.62 3.74 -2.28
N ARG A 82 1.07 4.28 -3.41
CA ARG A 82 1.71 5.58 -3.52
C ARG A 82 0.81 6.49 -4.35
N LYS A 83 0.61 7.72 -3.90
CA LYS A 83 -0.10 8.71 -4.70
C LYS A 83 0.72 9.06 -5.94
N ARG A 84 0.08 9.07 -7.10
CA ARG A 84 0.69 9.50 -8.35
C ARG A 84 1.08 10.97 -8.21
N SER A 85 2.35 11.26 -8.42
CA SER A 85 2.80 12.64 -8.56
C SER A 85 2.26 13.18 -9.89
N ILE A 86 1.57 14.31 -9.85
CA ILE A 86 1.31 15.10 -11.06
C ILE A 86 2.64 15.78 -11.35
N GLU A 87 3.33 15.31 -12.39
CA GLU A 87 4.60 15.90 -12.86
C GLU A 87 4.36 17.23 -13.58
#